data_AF-A0A9X0I830-F1
#
_entry.id   AF-A0A9X0I830-F1
#
_cell.length_a   1.000
_cell.length_b   1.000
_cell.length_c   1.000
_cell.angle_alpha   90.00
_cell.angle_beta   90.00
_cell.angle_gamma   90.00
#
_symmetry.space_group_name_H-M   'P 1'
#
loop_
_entity.id
_entity.type
_entity.pdbx_description
1 polymer ?
#
loop_
_entity_poly.entity_id
_entity_poly.type
_entity_poly.pdbx_seq_one_letter_code
_entity_poly.pdbx_strand_id
1 'polypeptide(L)'
;MATSAPPCIWGCHKRRSSKSSSSSPTTGDGRSPTTGCASPRRYSPSSPPARTPTMTNDPAALDPAVKVDLWRQRFFEAQAAAEEFILGVHGDEGVSAWIQANSRITADLLQSQRPAGESATVHFMNRLQRQLLLYDSAVTSEPQPSGTVLRNAECGILRYRKQAAGAGVKLTYASPCPYCQELNTAIAARYVESDVTVSCEQAGDGCTWRAESRHASEGDAAGPPDRGGTVD
;
A
#
# COMPACT_ATOMS: atom_id res chain seq x y z
N MET A 1 11.62 43.66 -10.20
CA MET A 1 11.07 43.38 -11.54
C MET A 1 10.69 41.92 -11.58
N ALA A 2 9.39 41.66 -11.73
CA ALA A 2 8.77 40.35 -11.71
C ALA A 2 8.52 39.87 -13.15
N THR A 3 8.75 38.59 -13.42
CA THR A 3 8.23 37.85 -14.59
C THR A 3 8.21 36.37 -14.18
N SER A 4 7.10 35.88 -13.61
CA SER A 4 5.89 35.33 -14.27
C SER A 4 6.08 33.89 -14.74
N ALA A 5 5.48 32.96 -13.99
CA ALA A 5 5.28 31.56 -14.35
C ALA A 5 4.15 31.43 -15.39
N PRO A 6 4.15 30.38 -16.24
CA PRO A 6 3.06 30.11 -17.16
C PRO A 6 1.88 29.38 -16.49
N PRO A 7 0.62 29.66 -16.89
CA PRO A 7 -0.56 29.03 -16.31
C PRO A 7 -0.88 27.65 -16.93
N CYS A 8 -1.22 26.70 -16.07
CA CYS A 8 -1.84 25.43 -16.42
C CYS A 8 -3.25 25.67 -16.97
N ILE A 9 -3.52 25.27 -18.22
CA ILE A 9 -4.86 25.25 -18.80
C ILE A 9 -5.27 23.79 -18.96
N TRP A 10 -6.12 23.28 -18.06
CA TRP A 10 -6.76 21.98 -18.20
C TRP A 10 -8.18 22.19 -18.74
N GLY A 11 -8.35 21.90 -20.03
CA GLY A 11 -9.62 22.01 -20.72
C GLY A 11 -10.56 20.85 -20.38
N CYS A 12 -11.74 21.17 -19.85
CA CYS A 12 -12.87 20.25 -19.71
C CYS A 12 -13.38 19.78 -21.08
N HIS A 13 -13.16 18.52 -21.45
CA HIS A 13 -13.92 17.87 -22.51
C HIS A 13 -15.08 17.05 -21.95
N LYS A 14 -16.30 17.58 -22.14
CA LYS A 14 -17.58 16.89 -21.94
C LYS A 14 -17.65 15.63 -22.83
N ARG A 15 -17.77 14.44 -22.24
CA ARG A 15 -18.20 13.23 -22.96
C ARG A 15 -19.71 13.07 -22.87
N ARG A 16 -20.30 12.87 -24.05
CA ARG A 16 -21.71 12.78 -24.40
C ARG A 16 -22.25 11.40 -23.99
N SER A 17 -23.34 11.36 -23.22
CA SER A 17 -24.09 10.13 -22.93
C SER A 17 -24.87 9.68 -24.17
N SER A 18 -24.70 8.42 -24.57
CA SER A 18 -25.57 7.74 -25.52
C SER A 18 -26.36 6.65 -24.78
N LYS A 19 -27.67 6.87 -24.69
CA LYS A 19 -28.70 5.89 -24.28
C LYS A 19 -28.89 4.87 -25.40
N SER A 20 -28.98 3.59 -25.06
CA SER A 20 -29.48 2.54 -25.95
C SER A 20 -30.61 1.80 -25.24
N SER A 21 -31.82 2.01 -25.74
CA SER A 21 -33.03 1.26 -25.43
C SER A 21 -33.15 0.10 -26.43
N SER A 22 -33.56 -1.08 -25.97
CA SER A 22 -33.99 -2.16 -26.86
C SER A 22 -35.18 -2.91 -26.27
N SER A 23 -36.13 -3.14 -27.17
CA SER A 23 -37.54 -3.45 -27.00
C SER A 23 -37.81 -4.96 -26.84
N SER A 24 -38.92 -5.28 -26.19
CA SER A 24 -39.57 -6.60 -26.21
C SER A 24 -40.33 -6.84 -27.53
N PRO A 25 -40.61 -8.11 -27.90
CA PRO A 25 -41.74 -8.44 -28.74
C PRO A 25 -42.82 -9.28 -28.02
N THR A 26 -44.05 -9.08 -28.47
CA THR A 26 -45.31 -9.71 -28.04
C THR A 26 -45.90 -10.50 -29.20
N THR A 27 -46.44 -11.69 -28.95
CA THR A 27 -47.48 -12.42 -29.73
C THR A 27 -48.02 -13.50 -28.78
N GLY A 28 -49.31 -13.79 -28.57
CA GLY A 28 -50.53 -13.54 -29.35
C GLY A 28 -51.31 -14.88 -29.44
N ASP A 29 -52.65 -14.83 -29.34
CA ASP A 29 -53.66 -15.90 -29.48
C ASP A 29 -54.03 -16.70 -28.22
N GLY A 30 -55.29 -16.94 -27.84
CA GLY A 30 -56.60 -16.60 -28.41
C GLY A 30 -57.72 -17.45 -27.73
N ARG A 31 -58.98 -16.99 -27.87
CA ARG A 31 -60.30 -17.65 -27.62
C ARG A 31 -61.03 -17.53 -26.26
N SER A 32 -62.21 -16.92 -26.33
CA SER A 32 -63.43 -17.13 -25.50
C SER A 32 -64.52 -17.78 -26.40
N PRO A 33 -65.82 -18.00 -26.00
CA PRO A 33 -66.49 -17.92 -24.68
C PRO A 33 -67.42 -19.13 -24.37
N THR A 34 -67.92 -19.24 -23.12
CA THR A 34 -69.30 -19.72 -22.86
C THR A 34 -69.83 -19.25 -21.51
N THR A 35 -71.09 -18.85 -21.52
CA THR A 35 -71.94 -18.26 -20.48
C THR A 35 -72.42 -19.32 -19.47
N GLY A 36 -72.48 -18.98 -18.16
CA GLY A 36 -73.06 -19.84 -17.14
C GLY A 36 -73.40 -19.09 -15.86
N CYS A 37 -74.63 -19.30 -15.38
CA CYS A 37 -75.38 -18.53 -14.38
C CYS A 37 -74.72 -18.28 -13.00
N ALA A 38 -75.15 -17.18 -12.40
CA ALA A 38 -74.81 -16.72 -11.06
C ALA A 38 -75.38 -17.59 -9.92
N SER A 39 -74.63 -17.68 -8.82
CA SER A 39 -75.17 -17.81 -7.46
C SER A 39 -74.14 -17.25 -6.45
N PRO A 40 -74.57 -16.50 -5.42
CA PRO A 40 -73.65 -15.75 -4.56
C PRO A 40 -73.05 -16.65 -3.49
N ARG A 41 -71.73 -16.88 -3.54
CA ARG A 41 -70.99 -17.44 -2.39
C ARG A 41 -70.49 -16.33 -1.50
N ARG A 42 -70.75 -16.56 -0.20
CA ARG A 42 -70.48 -15.71 0.96
C ARG A 42 -69.02 -15.25 0.99
N TYR A 43 -68.84 -13.97 1.33
CA TYR A 43 -67.57 -13.39 1.74
C TYR A 43 -67.02 -14.15 2.97
N SER A 44 -65.88 -14.81 2.82
CA SER A 44 -65.00 -15.16 3.94
C SER A 44 -63.87 -14.14 3.97
N PRO A 45 -63.58 -13.48 5.10
CA PRO A 45 -62.41 -12.62 5.20
C PRO A 45 -61.15 -13.50 5.12
N SER A 46 -60.39 -13.32 4.05
CA SER A 46 -59.08 -13.91 3.83
C SER A 46 -58.12 -13.48 4.94
N SER A 47 -57.32 -14.44 5.41
CA SER A 47 -56.22 -14.25 6.35
C SER A 47 -55.27 -13.13 5.92
N PRO A 48 -54.64 -12.40 6.86
CA PRO A 48 -53.65 -11.38 6.50
C PRO A 48 -52.50 -12.00 5.72
N PRO A 49 -51.93 -11.29 4.71
CA PRO A 49 -50.82 -11.81 3.94
C PRO A 49 -49.62 -12.10 4.85
N ALA A 50 -49.01 -13.27 4.64
CA ALA A 50 -47.77 -13.65 5.30
C ALA A 50 -46.74 -12.54 5.12
N ARG A 51 -46.15 -12.10 6.24
CA ARG A 51 -45.01 -11.18 6.26
C ARG A 51 -43.94 -11.74 5.32
N THR A 52 -43.68 -11.01 4.23
CA THR A 52 -42.52 -11.23 3.38
C THR A 52 -41.28 -11.13 4.27
N PRO A 53 -40.36 -12.10 4.27
CA PRO A 53 -39.11 -11.95 5.00
C PRO A 53 -38.38 -10.73 4.44
N THR A 54 -38.17 -9.75 5.30
CA THR A 54 -37.33 -8.59 5.00
C THR A 54 -35.95 -9.13 4.64
N MET A 55 -35.59 -9.09 3.35
CA MET A 55 -34.20 -9.28 2.94
C MET A 55 -33.42 -8.06 3.45
N THR A 56 -32.94 -8.15 4.68
CA THR A 56 -31.86 -7.30 5.17
C THR A 56 -30.61 -7.67 4.37
N ASN A 57 -30.49 -7.09 3.18
CA ASN A 57 -29.31 -7.16 2.31
C ASN A 57 -28.19 -6.25 2.84
N ASP A 58 -27.89 -6.33 4.14
CA ASP A 58 -26.63 -5.81 4.60
C ASP A 58 -25.56 -6.85 4.27
N PRO A 59 -24.57 -6.52 3.42
CA PRO A 59 -23.51 -7.46 3.12
C PRO A 59 -22.82 -7.83 4.44
N ALA A 60 -22.75 -9.13 4.72
CA ALA A 60 -22.07 -9.63 5.91
C ALA A 60 -20.67 -9.03 6.01
N ALA A 61 -20.31 -8.54 7.19
CA ALA A 61 -19.00 -7.93 7.41
C ALA A 61 -17.90 -8.95 7.08
N LEU A 62 -16.97 -8.59 6.18
CA LEU A 62 -15.84 -9.44 5.85
C LEU A 62 -14.98 -9.72 7.10
N ASP A 63 -14.47 -10.95 7.16
CA ASP A 63 -13.45 -11.36 8.12
C ASP A 63 -12.22 -10.42 8.05
N PRO A 64 -11.64 -9.98 9.20
CA PRO A 64 -10.50 -9.08 9.19
C PRO A 64 -9.31 -9.56 8.35
N ALA A 65 -9.00 -10.86 8.32
CA ALA A 65 -7.89 -11.36 7.51
C ALA A 65 -8.18 -11.18 6.01
N VAL A 66 -9.40 -11.52 5.59
CA VAL A 66 -9.86 -11.28 4.21
C VAL A 66 -9.81 -9.80 3.84
N LYS A 67 -10.16 -8.90 4.76
CA LYS A 67 -10.04 -7.44 4.54
C LYS A 67 -8.59 -7.02 4.32
N VAL A 68 -7.65 -7.52 5.12
CA VAL A 68 -6.22 -7.21 5.00
C VAL A 68 -5.68 -7.68 3.65
N ASP A 69 -6.03 -8.90 3.23
CA ASP A 69 -5.58 -9.44 1.94
C ASP A 69 -6.11 -8.64 0.76
N LEU A 70 -7.39 -8.26 0.78
CA LEU A 70 -7.98 -7.40 -0.24
C LEU A 70 -7.31 -6.03 -0.29
N TRP A 71 -7.03 -5.41 0.87
CA TRP A 71 -6.30 -4.15 0.92
C TRP A 71 -4.88 -4.27 0.38
N ARG A 72 -4.16 -5.33 0.74
CA ARG A 72 -2.82 -5.64 0.24
C ARG A 72 -2.82 -5.76 -1.29
N GLN A 73 -3.79 -6.50 -1.84
CA GLN A 73 -3.96 -6.64 -3.28
C GLN A 73 -4.26 -5.30 -3.98
N ARG A 74 -5.24 -4.53 -3.48
CA ARG A 74 -5.63 -3.26 -4.12
C ARG A 74 -4.53 -2.21 -4.05
N PHE A 75 -3.79 -2.16 -2.95
CA PHE A 75 -2.64 -1.28 -2.84
C PHE A 75 -1.57 -1.65 -3.87
N PHE A 76 -1.28 -2.95 -4.02
CA PHE A 76 -0.31 -3.42 -5.01
C PHE A 76 -0.73 -3.08 -6.44
N GLU A 77 -1.98 -3.37 -6.82
CA GLU A 77 -2.51 -3.07 -8.15
C GLU A 77 -2.43 -1.57 -8.46
N ALA A 78 -2.80 -0.72 -7.50
CA ALA A 78 -2.70 0.73 -7.65
C ALA A 78 -1.25 1.21 -7.81
N GLN A 79 -0.32 0.65 -7.02
CA GLN A 79 1.10 0.97 -7.14
C GLN A 79 1.65 0.55 -8.51
N ALA A 80 1.36 -0.67 -8.96
CA ALA A 80 1.82 -1.18 -10.25
C ALA A 80 1.27 -0.35 -11.42
N ALA A 81 -0.01 0.05 -11.37
CA ALA A 81 -0.61 0.92 -12.38
C ALA A 81 0.02 2.32 -12.39
N ALA A 82 0.32 2.89 -11.22
CA ALA A 82 1.02 4.17 -11.13
C ALA A 82 2.45 4.07 -11.69
N GLU A 83 3.19 3.00 -11.35
CA GLU A 83 4.52 2.72 -11.90
C GLU A 83 4.49 2.62 -13.43
N GLU A 84 3.56 1.83 -13.99
CA GLU A 84 3.43 1.68 -15.45
C GLU A 84 3.09 3.00 -16.13
N PHE A 85 2.16 3.78 -15.58
CA PHE A 85 1.78 5.08 -16.11
C PHE A 85 2.96 6.08 -16.10
N ILE A 86 3.63 6.22 -14.95
CA ILE A 86 4.73 7.18 -14.79
C ILE A 86 5.87 6.82 -15.72
N LEU A 87 6.27 5.55 -15.74
CA LEU A 87 7.36 5.10 -16.62
C LEU A 87 6.98 5.27 -18.10
N GLY A 88 5.74 4.91 -18.48
CA GLY A 88 5.27 5.00 -19.86
C GLY A 88 5.14 6.43 -20.39
N VAL A 89 4.76 7.40 -19.54
CA VAL A 89 4.53 8.80 -19.95
C VAL A 89 5.73 9.69 -19.70
N HIS A 90 6.50 9.44 -18.64
CA HIS A 90 7.55 10.33 -18.14
C HIS A 90 8.93 9.68 -18.03
N GLY A 91 9.07 8.38 -18.35
CA GLY A 91 10.34 7.66 -18.28
C GLY A 91 10.95 7.63 -16.88
N ASP A 92 12.24 7.35 -16.82
CA ASP A 92 12.99 7.23 -15.55
C ASP A 92 13.04 8.55 -14.76
N GLU A 93 13.01 9.70 -15.44
CA GLU A 93 12.92 11.01 -14.79
C GLU A 93 11.61 11.17 -14.01
N GLY A 94 10.50 10.69 -14.57
CA GLY A 94 9.21 10.67 -13.89
C GLY A 94 9.24 9.82 -12.62
N VAL A 95 9.88 8.66 -12.68
CA VAL A 95 10.04 7.75 -11.54
C VAL A 95 10.90 8.41 -10.46
N SER A 96 11.98 9.06 -10.86
CA SER A 96 12.85 9.82 -9.97
C SER A 96 12.07 10.94 -9.27
N ALA A 97 11.31 11.75 -10.02
CA ALA A 97 10.47 12.82 -9.48
C ALA A 97 9.40 12.28 -8.52
N TRP A 98 8.80 11.13 -8.85
CA TRP A 98 7.84 10.43 -8.01
C TRP A 98 8.47 9.96 -6.68
N ILE A 99 9.68 9.40 -6.71
CA ILE A 99 10.43 9.04 -5.50
C ILE A 99 10.70 10.28 -4.62
N GLN A 100 11.10 11.40 -5.23
CA GLN A 100 11.33 12.64 -4.48
C GLN A 100 10.05 13.19 -3.84
N ALA A 101 8.92 13.12 -4.55
CA ALA A 101 7.63 13.54 -4.01
C ALA A 101 7.16 12.63 -2.86
N ASN A 102 7.20 11.31 -3.06
CA ASN A 102 6.78 10.34 -2.04
C ASN A 102 7.65 10.37 -0.81
N SER A 103 8.96 10.50 -0.97
CA SER A 103 9.87 10.56 0.18
C SER A 103 9.62 11.79 1.03
N ARG A 104 9.37 12.96 0.42
CA ARG A 104 8.97 14.18 1.14
C ARG A 104 7.66 13.98 1.91
N ILE A 105 6.60 13.54 1.21
CA ILE A 105 5.27 13.35 1.84
C ILE A 105 5.36 12.33 2.98
N THR A 106 6.09 11.24 2.78
CA THR A 106 6.25 10.20 3.80
C THR A 106 7.05 10.71 4.99
N ALA A 107 8.13 11.48 4.78
CA ALA A 107 8.88 12.11 5.88
C ALA A 107 8.00 13.06 6.70
N ASP A 108 7.18 13.90 6.05
CA ASP A 108 6.24 14.80 6.74
C ASP A 108 5.21 14.00 7.57
N LEU A 109 4.68 12.91 7.00
CA LEU A 109 3.76 12.02 7.71
C LEU A 109 4.45 11.37 8.92
N LEU A 110 5.66 10.84 8.76
CA LEU A 110 6.42 10.23 9.86
C LEU A 110 6.74 11.23 10.97
N GLN A 111 7.02 12.48 10.61
CA GLN A 111 7.20 13.56 11.57
C GLN A 111 5.93 13.80 12.39
N SER A 112 4.76 13.81 11.75
CA SER A 112 3.47 14.01 12.42
C SER A 112 3.03 12.82 13.29
N GLN A 113 3.49 11.61 12.95
CA GLN A 113 3.08 10.36 13.58
C GLN A 113 4.06 9.84 14.62
N ARG A 114 5.25 10.44 14.73
CA ARG A 114 6.31 9.96 15.63
C ARG A 114 5.80 9.96 17.08
N PRO A 115 5.82 8.80 17.76
CA PRO A 115 5.53 8.74 19.19
C PRO A 115 6.44 9.66 20.00
N ALA A 116 5.87 10.30 21.03
CA ALA A 116 6.64 11.18 21.90
C ALA A 116 7.78 10.40 22.61
N GLY A 117 8.99 10.92 22.55
CA GLY A 117 10.18 10.30 23.17
C GLY A 117 10.85 9.20 22.34
N GLU A 118 10.30 8.82 21.18
CA GLU A 118 10.97 7.90 20.25
C GLU A 118 11.91 8.68 19.31
N SER A 119 13.09 8.13 19.02
CA SER A 119 14.01 8.73 18.03
C SER A 119 13.46 8.55 16.61
N ALA A 120 13.83 9.45 15.68
CA ALA A 120 13.43 9.31 14.28
C ALA A 120 13.99 8.02 13.67
N THR A 121 15.23 7.66 13.99
CA THR A 121 15.84 6.38 13.57
C THR A 121 15.01 5.18 13.99
N VAL A 122 14.66 5.05 15.28
CA VAL A 122 13.89 3.89 15.78
C VAL A 122 12.52 3.85 15.13
N HIS A 123 11.83 4.99 15.04
CA HIS A 123 10.53 5.07 14.39
C HIS A 123 10.59 4.68 12.90
N PHE A 124 11.62 5.15 12.17
CA PHE A 124 11.85 4.79 10.77
C PHE A 124 12.09 3.29 10.58
N MET A 125 12.97 2.69 11.39
CA MET A 125 13.29 1.26 11.30
C MET A 125 12.07 0.39 11.66
N ASN A 126 11.30 0.77 12.68
CA ASN A 126 10.04 0.11 13.04
C ASN A 126 9.00 0.20 11.91
N ARG A 127 8.87 1.36 11.25
CA ARG A 127 7.99 1.54 10.08
C ARG A 127 8.40 0.63 8.93
N LEU A 128 9.69 0.57 8.62
CA LEU A 128 10.21 -0.28 7.55
C LEU A 128 9.97 -1.76 7.85
N GLN A 129 10.23 -2.21 9.08
CA GLN A 129 9.94 -3.58 9.50
C GLN A 129 8.45 -3.91 9.34
N ARG A 130 7.55 -3.03 9.81
CA ARG A 130 6.10 -3.23 9.67
C ARG A 130 5.67 -3.32 8.21
N GLN A 131 6.22 -2.48 7.32
CA GLN A 131 5.95 -2.57 5.88
C GLN A 131 6.35 -3.92 5.29
N LEU A 132 7.50 -4.46 5.69
CA LEU A 132 7.95 -5.78 5.25
C LEU A 132 7.07 -6.92 5.80
N LEU A 133 6.66 -6.82 7.05
CA LEU A 133 5.75 -7.78 7.69
C LEU A 133 4.36 -7.78 7.04
N LEU A 134 3.88 -6.65 6.51
CA LEU A 134 2.62 -6.60 5.75
C LEU A 134 2.61 -7.49 4.51
N TYR A 135 3.75 -7.97 4.04
CA TYR A 135 3.88 -8.91 2.91
C TYR A 135 4.43 -10.27 3.33
N ASP A 136 4.38 -10.59 4.63
CA ASP A 136 4.83 -11.86 5.18
C ASP A 136 6.33 -12.11 4.91
N SER A 137 7.14 -11.04 4.94
CA SER A 137 8.61 -11.13 4.80
C SER A 137 9.26 -11.76 6.03
N ALA A 138 10.34 -12.52 5.84
CA ALA A 138 11.14 -13.08 6.93
C ALA A 138 12.12 -12.02 7.47
N VAL A 139 11.65 -11.16 8.37
CA VAL A 139 12.40 -9.98 8.84
C VAL A 139 12.71 -10.04 10.34
N THR A 140 13.97 -9.77 10.70
CA THR A 140 14.43 -9.50 12.07
C THR A 140 14.96 -8.07 12.17
N SER A 141 14.91 -7.49 13.36
CA SER A 141 15.48 -6.18 13.66
C SER A 141 16.21 -6.27 14.98
N GLU A 142 17.50 -5.93 14.97
CA GLU A 142 18.40 -6.10 16.09
C GLU A 142 19.11 -4.76 16.40
N PRO A 143 19.09 -4.29 17.65
CA PRO A 143 19.95 -3.21 18.07
C PRO A 143 21.41 -3.70 18.08
N GLN A 144 22.31 -2.81 17.68
CA GLN A 144 23.75 -2.97 17.66
C GLN A 144 24.40 -1.73 18.31
N PRO A 145 25.65 -1.80 18.78
CA PRO A 145 26.34 -0.63 19.32
C PRO A 145 26.35 0.56 18.35
N SER A 146 26.46 0.28 17.04
CA SER A 146 26.46 1.29 15.99
C SER A 146 25.09 1.79 15.55
N GLY A 147 24.00 1.16 15.99
CA GLY A 147 22.65 1.54 15.60
C GLY A 147 21.75 0.33 15.39
N THR A 148 20.86 0.34 14.41
CA THR A 148 19.92 -0.77 14.19
C THR A 148 20.20 -1.48 12.89
N VAL A 149 20.19 -2.82 12.92
CA VAL A 149 20.31 -3.66 11.74
C VAL A 149 19.01 -4.44 11.55
N LEU A 150 18.35 -4.22 10.42
CA LEU A 150 17.17 -4.96 10.00
C LEU A 150 17.58 -5.94 8.89
N ARG A 151 17.35 -7.23 9.12
CA ARG A 151 17.67 -8.29 8.17
C ARG A 151 16.38 -8.86 7.63
N ASN A 152 16.19 -8.76 6.33
CA ASN A 152 15.08 -9.36 5.60
C ASN A 152 15.63 -10.52 4.78
N ALA A 153 15.55 -11.74 5.28
CA ALA A 153 16.10 -12.92 4.62
C ALA A 153 15.30 -13.32 3.38
N GLU A 154 13.97 -13.14 3.43
CA GLU A 154 13.05 -13.43 2.32
C GLU A 154 12.06 -12.29 2.15
N CYS A 155 12.23 -11.50 1.08
CA CYS A 155 11.36 -10.36 0.82
C CYS A 155 9.99 -10.81 0.30
N GLY A 156 8.97 -10.64 1.14
CA GLY A 156 7.59 -10.95 0.82
C GLY A 156 7.03 -10.12 -0.34
N ILE A 157 7.46 -8.87 -0.50
CA ILE A 157 7.09 -8.01 -1.63
C ILE A 157 7.64 -8.58 -2.94
N LEU A 158 8.91 -9.00 -2.95
CA LEU A 158 9.53 -9.63 -4.12
C LEU A 158 8.84 -10.95 -4.46
N ARG A 159 8.61 -11.81 -3.45
CA ARG A 159 7.88 -13.07 -3.61
C ARG A 159 6.49 -12.86 -4.21
N TYR A 160 5.73 -11.90 -3.66
CA TYR A 160 4.42 -11.54 -4.16
C TYR A 160 4.45 -11.09 -5.63
N ARG A 161 5.42 -10.23 -6.00
CA ARG A 161 5.58 -9.78 -7.40
C ARG A 161 5.94 -10.94 -8.33
N LYS A 162 6.85 -11.82 -7.94
CA LYS A 162 7.20 -13.03 -8.71
C LYS A 162 5.98 -13.92 -8.94
N GLN A 163 5.14 -14.11 -7.91
CA GLN A 163 3.90 -14.88 -8.02
C GLN A 163 2.89 -14.22 -8.97
N ALA A 164 2.70 -12.90 -8.87
CA ALA A 164 1.82 -12.15 -9.77
C ALA A 164 2.28 -12.24 -11.23
N ALA A 165 3.59 -12.12 -11.49
CA ALA A 165 4.15 -12.30 -12.82
C ALA A 165 3.92 -13.73 -13.36
N GLY A 166 4.11 -14.75 -12.51
CA GLY A 166 3.80 -16.14 -12.85
C GLY A 166 2.33 -16.39 -13.19
N ALA A 167 1.43 -15.56 -12.65
CA ALA A 167 0.00 -15.56 -12.98
C ALA A 167 -0.37 -14.70 -14.21
N GLY A 168 0.61 -14.15 -14.92
CA GLY A 168 0.41 -13.37 -16.15
C GLY A 168 0.27 -11.86 -15.95
N VAL A 169 0.47 -11.34 -14.72
CA VAL A 169 0.49 -9.89 -14.48
C VAL A 169 1.76 -9.30 -15.09
N LYS A 170 1.61 -8.34 -15.99
CA LYS A 170 2.73 -7.57 -16.54
C LYS A 170 3.30 -6.68 -15.45
N LEU A 171 4.56 -6.90 -15.08
CA LEU A 171 5.27 -6.03 -14.14
C LEU A 171 6.00 -4.92 -14.89
N THR A 172 5.91 -3.69 -14.36
CA THR A 172 6.69 -2.54 -14.84
C THR A 172 8.19 -2.76 -14.65
N TYR A 173 8.59 -3.33 -13.51
CA TYR A 173 9.97 -3.66 -13.17
C TYR A 173 10.11 -5.15 -12.84
N ALA A 174 11.20 -5.76 -13.31
CA ALA A 174 11.56 -7.14 -12.98
C ALA A 174 11.81 -7.35 -11.48
N SER A 175 12.26 -6.31 -10.78
CA SER A 175 12.47 -6.31 -9.32
C SER A 175 11.98 -4.99 -8.71
N PRO A 176 11.29 -5.02 -7.56
CA PRO A 176 10.92 -3.81 -6.81
C PRO A 176 12.11 -3.22 -6.04
N CYS A 177 13.24 -3.93 -5.93
CA CYS A 177 14.32 -3.57 -5.01
C CYS A 177 14.95 -2.20 -5.27
N PRO A 178 15.27 -1.79 -6.52
CA PRO A 178 15.82 -0.46 -6.78
C PRO A 178 14.91 0.66 -6.27
N TYR A 179 13.61 0.59 -6.63
CA TYR A 179 12.62 1.55 -6.16
C TYR A 179 12.49 1.57 -4.63
N CYS A 180 12.40 0.40 -4.00
CA CYS A 180 12.29 0.28 -2.53
C CYS A 180 13.51 0.88 -1.83
N GLN A 181 14.71 0.60 -2.36
CA GLN A 181 15.96 1.11 -1.83
C GLN A 181 16.04 2.63 -1.95
N GLU A 182 15.86 3.16 -3.15
CA GLU A 182 15.91 4.60 -3.41
C GLU A 182 14.87 5.37 -2.61
N LEU A 183 13.63 4.89 -2.56
CA LEU A 183 12.56 5.54 -1.80
C LEU A 183 12.88 5.59 -0.31
N ASN A 184 13.25 4.47 0.31
CA ASN A 184 13.48 4.43 1.75
C ASN A 184 14.75 5.16 2.16
N THR A 185 15.81 5.14 1.35
CA THR A 185 16.99 5.98 1.57
C THR A 185 16.65 7.47 1.44
N ALA A 186 15.82 7.85 0.46
CA ALA A 186 15.36 9.23 0.30
C ALA A 186 14.46 9.70 1.45
N ILE A 187 13.64 8.81 2.04
CA ILE A 187 12.86 9.10 3.25
C ILE A 187 13.81 9.30 4.43
N ALA A 188 14.74 8.36 4.64
CA ALA A 188 15.70 8.42 5.75
C ALA A 188 16.49 9.73 5.74
N ALA A 189 17.04 10.13 4.59
CA ALA A 189 17.80 11.37 4.43
C ALA A 189 17.03 12.66 4.81
N ARG A 190 15.70 12.60 4.85
CA ARG A 190 14.83 13.73 5.22
C ARG A 190 14.36 13.69 6.67
N TYR A 191 14.33 12.51 7.27
CA TYR A 191 13.57 12.26 8.48
C TYR A 191 14.44 11.82 9.66
N VAL A 192 15.45 11.00 9.39
CA VAL A 192 16.37 10.46 10.39
C VAL A 192 17.35 11.55 10.83
N GLU A 193 17.90 11.39 12.03
CA GLU A 193 18.93 12.27 12.61
C GLU A 193 20.12 12.46 11.65
N SER A 194 20.69 13.67 11.61
CA SER A 194 21.70 14.06 10.62
C SER A 194 23.06 13.36 10.80
N ASP A 195 23.32 12.78 11.97
CA ASP A 195 24.50 11.99 12.29
C ASP A 195 24.32 10.48 12.03
N VAL A 196 23.12 10.06 11.62
CA VAL A 196 22.80 8.67 11.28
C VAL A 196 22.80 8.48 9.77
N THR A 197 23.48 7.44 9.31
CA THR A 197 23.49 7.00 7.91
C THR A 197 22.62 5.77 7.75
N VAL A 198 21.69 5.80 6.79
CA VAL A 198 20.85 4.65 6.44
C VAL A 198 21.30 4.05 5.11
N SER A 199 21.62 2.76 5.12
CA SER A 199 22.06 2.01 3.94
C SER A 199 21.28 0.71 3.77
N CYS A 200 21.31 0.17 2.56
CA CYS A 200 20.66 -1.09 2.19
C CYS A 200 21.59 -1.91 1.31
N GLU A 201 21.78 -3.17 1.66
CA GLU A 201 22.51 -4.16 0.88
C GLU A 201 21.54 -5.26 0.46
N GLN A 202 21.47 -5.56 -0.84
CA GLN A 202 20.68 -6.70 -1.33
C GLN A 202 21.41 -8.01 -1.02
N ALA A 203 20.66 -9.04 -0.60
CA ALA A 203 21.19 -10.34 -0.25
C ALA A 203 20.25 -11.43 -0.76
N GLY A 204 20.53 -11.97 -1.95
CA GLY A 204 19.66 -12.94 -2.61
C GLY A 204 18.26 -12.39 -2.84
N ASP A 205 17.23 -13.09 -2.36
CA ASP A 205 15.82 -12.66 -2.39
C ASP A 205 15.44 -11.72 -1.23
N GLY A 206 16.44 -11.27 -0.45
CA GLY A 206 16.32 -10.44 0.72
C GLY A 206 17.14 -9.14 0.65
N CYS A 207 17.17 -8.42 1.76
CA CYS A 207 18.01 -7.24 1.95
C CYS A 207 18.36 -7.00 3.42
N THR A 208 19.47 -6.31 3.66
CA THR A 208 19.87 -5.85 4.99
C THR A 208 19.86 -4.33 5.01
N TRP A 209 19.09 -3.75 5.93
CA TRP A 209 19.06 -2.32 6.19
C TRP A 209 19.85 -2.01 7.46
N ARG A 210 20.64 -0.95 7.40
CA ARG A 210 21.43 -0.47 8.54
C ARG A 210 21.12 0.99 8.76
N ALA A 211 20.91 1.38 10.01
CA ALA A 211 20.86 2.77 10.43
C ALA A 211 21.95 2.96 11.48
N GLU A 212 23.05 3.60 11.10
CA GLU A 212 24.29 3.65 11.88
C GLU A 212 24.65 5.08 12.26
N SER A 213 24.94 5.32 13.54
CA SER A 213 25.41 6.63 14.03
C SER A 213 26.94 6.74 13.87
N ARG A 214 27.42 7.91 13.46
CA ARG A 214 28.87 8.17 13.30
C ARG A 214 29.66 8.05 14.60
N HIS A 215 29.02 8.23 15.76
CA HIS A 215 29.70 8.27 17.06
C HIS A 215 30.01 6.89 17.66
N ALA A 216 29.38 5.82 17.16
CA ALA A 216 29.61 4.49 17.71
C ALA A 216 30.93 3.86 17.26
N SER A 217 31.53 4.33 16.17
CA SER A 217 32.84 3.88 15.68
C SER A 217 34.03 4.44 16.44
N GLU A 218 33.84 5.45 17.31
CA GLU A 218 34.94 6.12 18.02
C GLU A 218 35.13 5.66 19.48
N GLY A 219 34.24 4.80 20.00
CA GLY A 219 34.20 4.42 21.43
C GLY A 219 35.11 3.27 21.87
N ASP A 220 35.64 2.45 20.95
CA ASP A 220 36.40 1.23 21.30
C ASP A 220 37.93 1.40 21.22
N ALA A 221 38.44 2.59 20.92
CA ALA A 221 39.88 2.84 20.76
C ALA A 221 40.57 3.48 21.98
N ALA A 222 39.89 3.61 23.13
CA ALA A 222 40.50 4.09 24.36
C ALA A 222 40.72 2.93 25.35
N GLY A 223 41.81 2.19 25.14
CA GLY A 223 42.30 1.22 26.12
C GLY A 223 42.57 1.88 27.49
N PRO A 224 42.37 1.16 28.60
CA PRO A 224 42.52 1.73 29.93
C PRO A 224 43.97 2.16 30.19
N PRO A 225 44.21 3.27 30.92
CA PRO A 225 45.56 3.66 31.29
C PRO A 225 46.17 2.62 32.24
N ASP A 226 47.33 2.12 31.85
CA ASP A 226 48.18 1.21 32.60
C ASP A 226 48.45 1.78 34.01
N ARG A 227 47.86 1.15 35.04
CA ARG A 227 48.24 1.37 36.44
C ARG A 227 49.32 0.35 36.79
N GLY A 228 50.56 0.66 36.40
CA GLY A 228 51.74 -0.08 36.81
C GLY A 228 52.77 0.87 37.42
N GLY A 229 52.97 0.80 38.74
CA GLY A 229 54.11 1.46 39.38
C GLY A 229 53.98 1.75 40.87
N THR A 230 53.98 0.70 41.69
CA THR A 230 54.56 0.76 43.05
C THR A 230 55.62 -0.33 43.18
N VAL A 231 56.70 -0.02 43.92
CA VAL A 231 57.91 -0.78 44.34
C VAL A 231 59.14 -0.05 43.78
N ASP A 232 60.06 0.56 44.52
CA ASP A 232 60.37 0.71 45.96
C ASP A 232 60.86 2.15 46.22
#